data_AF-A0A954IJG1-F1
#
_entry.id   AF-A0A954IJG1-F1
#
_cell.length_a   1.000
_cell.length_b   1.000
_cell.length_c   1.000
_cell.angle_alpha   90.00
_cell.angle_beta   90.00
_cell.angle_gamma   90.00
#
_symmetry.space_group_name_H-M   'P 1'
#
loop_
_entity.id
_entity.type
_entity.pdbx_description
1 polymer ?
#
loop_
_entity_poly.entity_id
_entity_poly.type
_entity_poly.pdbx_seq_one_letter_code
_entity_poly.pdbx_strand_id
1 'polypeptide(L)' 'SASGARPGIALRPSIVITTRFEGIARDQVTGALSLRDPKIVVIRSDKNASEADSIADMEEIYLRQRVG' A
#
# COMPACT_ATOMS: atom_id res chain seq x y z
N SER A 1 -25.30 -26.08 -11.88
CA SER A 1 -24.59 -24.79 -11.96
C SER A 1 -24.34 -24.27 -10.56
N ALA A 2 -23.11 -24.36 -10.05
CA ALA A 2 -22.74 -23.84 -8.74
C ALA A 2 -21.90 -22.58 -8.96
N SER A 3 -22.40 -21.41 -8.56
CA SER A 3 -21.60 -20.19 -8.53
C SER A 3 -20.55 -20.34 -7.42
N GLY A 4 -19.30 -20.53 -7.81
CA GLY A 4 -18.16 -20.69 -6.89
C GLY A 4 -17.76 -19.40 -6.16
N ALA A 5 -18.71 -18.53 -5.82
CA ALA A 5 -18.45 -17.31 -5.08
C ALA A 5 -18.48 -17.61 -3.57
N ARG A 6 -17.31 -17.75 -2.95
CA ARG A 6 -17.20 -17.78 -1.49
C ARG A 6 -17.31 -16.34 -0.97
N PRO A 7 -18.15 -16.07 0.06
CA PRO A 7 -18.16 -14.78 0.74
C PRO A 7 -16.75 -14.45 1.24
N GLY A 8 -16.25 -13.27 0.89
CA GLY A 8 -14.97 -12.78 1.41
C GLY A 8 -15.03 -12.55 2.92
N ILE A 9 -13.88 -12.55 3.57
CA ILE A 9 -13.76 -12.22 5.00
C ILE A 9 -13.31 -10.76 5.11
N ALA A 10 -14.07 -9.95 5.86
CA ALA A 10 -13.63 -8.62 6.24
C ALA A 10 -12.50 -8.74 7.26
N LEU A 11 -11.28 -8.38 6.85
CA LEU A 11 -10.14 -8.37 7.76
C LEU A 11 -10.18 -7.10 8.61
N ARG A 12 -10.03 -7.27 9.92
CA ARG A 12 -9.60 -6.14 10.75
C ARG A 12 -8.16 -5.80 10.38
N PRO A 13 -7.77 -4.51 10.35
CA PRO A 13 -6.38 -4.12 10.06
C PRO A 13 -5.43 -4.85 11.02
N SER A 14 -4.68 -5.81 10.49
CA SER A 14 -3.87 -6.75 11.29
C SER A 14 -2.68 -7.31 10.52
N ILE A 15 -2.75 -7.32 9.19
CA ILE A 15 -1.68 -7.81 8.33
C ILE A 15 -0.87 -6.61 7.85
N VAL A 16 0.40 -6.55 8.23
CA VAL A 16 1.36 -5.58 7.70
C VAL A 16 2.23 -6.28 6.66
N ILE A 17 2.50 -5.60 5.54
CA ILE A 17 3.36 -6.12 4.47
C ILE A 17 4.43 -5.09 4.12
N THR A 18 5.59 -5.59 3.70
CA THR A 18 6.57 -4.77 3.00
C THR A 18 6.31 -4.88 1.50
N THR A 19 6.15 -3.72 0.85
CA THR A 19 5.86 -3.62 -0.58
C THR A 19 7.05 -2.98 -1.30
N ARG A 20 7.56 -3.62 -2.35
CA ARG A 20 8.48 -3.01 -3.31
C ARG A 20 7.67 -2.31 -4.39
N PHE A 21 8.11 -1.15 -4.85
CA PHE A 21 7.48 -0.36 -5.89
C PHE A 21 8.54 0.42 -6.69
N GLU A 22 8.18 0.88 -7.88
CA GLU A 22 9.09 1.62 -8.79
C GLU A 22 9.00 3.14 -8.61
N GLY A 23 7.89 3.64 -8.07
CA GLY A 23 7.70 5.06 -7.78
C GLY A 23 6.33 5.34 -7.17
N ILE A 24 6.08 6.61 -6.84
CA ILE A 24 4.76 7.06 -6.35
C ILE A 24 4.05 7.83 -7.46
N ALA A 25 2.80 7.44 -7.74
CA ALA A 25 1.91 8.16 -8.64
C ALA A 25 0.95 9.05 -7.86
N ARG A 26 0.70 10.26 -8.38
CA ARG A 26 -0.28 11.20 -7.82
C ARG A 26 -1.40 11.42 -8.81
N ASP A 27 -2.61 11.11 -8.40
CA ASP A 27 -3.81 11.46 -9.14
C ASP A 27 -3.96 12.99 -9.20
N GLN A 28 -4.13 13.54 -10.40
CA GLN A 28 -4.12 15.00 -10.60
C GLN A 28 -5.43 15.68 -10.19
N VAL A 29 -6.52 14.91 -10.06
CA VAL A 29 -7.86 15.46 -9.75
C VAL A 29 -8.11 15.41 -8.24
N THR A 30 -7.88 14.26 -7.62
CA THR A 30 -8.13 13.98 -6.21
C THR A 30 -6.91 14.24 -5.33
N GLY A 31 -5.71 14.29 -5.92
CA GLY A 31 -4.46 14.42 -5.19
C GLY A 31 -3.99 13.14 -4.50
N ALA A 32 -4.75 12.03 -4.61
CA ALA A 32 -4.45 10.77 -3.95
C ALA A 32 -3.12 10.16 -4.43
N LEU A 33 -2.38 9.56 -3.50
CA LEU A 33 -1.12 8.87 -3.78
C LEU A 33 -1.34 7.37 -3.94
N SER A 34 -0.65 6.76 -4.89
CA SER A 34 -0.62 5.32 -5.11
C SER A 34 0.78 4.83 -5.47
N LEU A 35 1.03 3.54 -5.25
CA LEU A 35 2.31 2.90 -5.58
C LEU A 35 2.31 2.42 -7.04
N ARG A 36 3.38 2.71 -7.79
CA ARG A 36 3.61 2.20 -9.15
C ARG A 36 4.28 0.82 -9.10
N ASP A 37 3.70 -0.14 -9.81
CA ASP A 37 4.15 -1.54 -9.84
C ASP A 37 4.38 -2.16 -8.44
N PRO A 38 3.36 -2.19 -7.56
CA PRO A 38 3.51 -2.71 -6.21
C PRO A 38 3.64 -4.24 -6.19
N LYS A 39 4.67 -4.73 -5.51
CA LYS A 39 4.94 -6.17 -5.32
C LYS A 39 5.09 -6.48 -3.83
N ILE A 40 4.32 -7.46 -3.35
CA ILE A 40 4.45 -7.97 -1.98
C ILE A 40 5.80 -8.67 -1.86
N VAL A 41 6.63 -8.20 -0.93
CA VAL A 41 7.95 -8.80 -0.66
C VAL A 41 7.85 -9.77 0.50
N VAL A 42 7.26 -9.33 1.60
CA VAL A 42 7.18 -10.13 2.84
C VAL A 42 6.01 -9.66 3.70
N ILE A 43 5.41 -10.61 4.42
CA ILE A 43 4.43 -10.34 5.49
C ILE A 43 5.21 -10.06 6.78
N ARG A 44 4.97 -8.92 7.40
CA ARG A 44 5.62 -8.46 8.63
C ARG A 44 4.81 -8.88 9.85
N SER A 45 4.91 -10.16 10.22
CA SER A 45 4.28 -10.69 11.43
C SER A 45 4.86 -10.11 12.73
N ASP A 46 6.00 -9.43 12.62
CA ASP A 46 6.71 -8.72 13.69
C ASP A 46 6.22 -7.27 13.87
N LYS A 47 5.34 -6.77 13.01
CA LYS A 47 4.80 -5.41 13.07
C LYS A 47 3.29 -5.39 13.26
N ASN A 48 2.81 -4.38 13.97
CA ASN A 48 1.39 -4.09 14.07
C ASN A 48 0.96 -2.96 13.12
N ALA A 49 -0.34 -2.81 12.90
CA ALA A 49 -0.89 -1.85 11.93
C ALA A 49 -0.53 -0.38 12.21
N SER A 50 -0.24 0.00 13.46
CA SER A 50 0.18 1.36 13.81
C SER A 50 1.64 1.66 13.48
N GLU A 51 2.43 0.62 13.17
CA GLU A 51 3.84 0.72 12.75
C GLU A 51 4.02 0.63 11.22
N ALA A 52 2.90 0.58 10.50
CA ALA A 52 2.89 0.67 9.05
C ALA A 52 3.23 2.10 8.60
N ASP A 53 3.82 2.21 7.40
CA ASP A 53 4.10 3.52 6.81
C ASP A 53 2.80 4.31 6.63
N SER A 54 2.87 5.60 6.94
CA SER A 54 1.77 6.55 6.85
C SER A 54 1.70 7.20 5.47
N ILE A 55 0.60 7.93 5.21
CA ILE A 55 0.48 8.75 4.01
C ILE A 55 1.53 9.86 3.97
N ALA A 56 1.94 10.40 5.13
CA ALA A 56 2.98 11.42 5.20
C ALA A 56 4.34 10.87 4.73
N ASP A 57 4.65 9.60 5.07
CA ASP A 57 5.87 8.93 4.59
C ASP A 57 5.84 8.78 3.05
N MET A 58 4.67 8.44 2.48
CA MET A 58 4.50 8.39 1.03
C MET A 58 4.67 9.76 0.35
N GLU A 59 4.15 10.82 0.96
CA GLU A 59 4.31 12.20 0.45
C GLU A 59 5.77 12.62 0.44
N GLU A 60 6.51 12.31 1.51
CA GLU A 60 7.94 12.60 1.59
C GLU A 60 8.72 11.88 0.48
N ILE A 61 8.46 10.60 0.26
CA ILE A 61 9.09 9.83 -0.82
C ILE A 61 8.77 10.44 -2.19
N TYR A 62 7.51 10.81 -2.42
CA TYR A 62 7.07 11.43 -3.68
C TYR A 62 7.79 12.76 -3.95
N LEU A 63 7.94 13.61 -2.93
CA LEU A 63 8.65 14.88 -3.04
C LEU A 63 10.13 14.66 -3.35
N ARG A 64 10.80 13.74 -2.64
CA ARG A 64 12.21 13.40 -2.86
C ARG A 64 12.48 12.89 -4.29
N GLN A 65 11.58 12.10 -4.88
CA GLN A 65 11.70 11.62 -6.25
C GLN A 65 11.62 12.73 -7.32
N ARG A 66 11.02 13.88 -6.98
CA ARG A 66 10.82 15.00 -7.90
C ARG A 66 11.94 16.04 -7.91
N VAL A 67 12.77 16.07 -6.87
CA VAL A 67 13.88 17.03 -6.72
C VAL A 67 15.25 16.43 -7.07
N GLY A 68 15.25 15.32 -7.82
CA GLY A 68 16.44 14.72 -8.43
C GLY A 68 16.70 15.23 -9.84
#